data_AF-A0A524G520-F1
#
_entry.id   AF-A0A524G520-F1
#
_cell.length_a   1.000
_cell.length_b   1.000
_cell.length_c   1.000
_cell.angle_alpha   90.00
_cell.angle_beta   90.00
_cell.angle_gamma   90.00
#
_symmetry.space_group_name_H-M   'P 1'
#
loop_
_entity.id
_entity.type
_entity.pdbx_description
1 polymer ?
#
loop_
_entity_poly.entity_id
_entity_poly.type
_entity_poly.pdbx_seq_one_letter_code
_entity_poly.pdbx_strand_id
1 'polypeptide(L)'
;MSNKEWRFLSKWAVLIMALATLVPPFMTILYGVDGQSIHVSITALFWGIFPPVAPASGFQILDDYWLPGSLSLGFFNIIFAFLVIRYIRGETSKRKTLVVGAMTIVVPLIAFFSALPLMISREVFAYIGPIPIQYVIGRLLMHFAGPKEVTTPW
;
A
#
# COMPACT_ATOMS: atom_id res chain seq x y z
N MET A 1 27.63 0.96 -1.25
CA MET A 1 27.15 -0.24 -1.96
C MET A 1 28.16 -0.64 -3.03
N SER A 2 28.45 -1.92 -3.15
CA SER A 2 29.31 -2.47 -4.21
C SER A 2 28.56 -2.53 -5.56
N ASN A 3 29.29 -2.58 -6.68
CA ASN A 3 28.70 -2.77 -8.02
C ASN A 3 27.85 -4.05 -8.14
N LYS A 4 28.13 -5.07 -7.32
CA LYS A 4 27.36 -6.32 -7.29
C LYS A 4 25.96 -6.12 -6.69
N GLU A 5 25.86 -5.36 -5.60
CA GLU A 5 24.59 -5.04 -4.93
C GLU A 5 23.65 -4.25 -5.84
N TRP A 6 24.22 -3.33 -6.64
CA TRP A 6 23.45 -2.54 -7.60
C TRP A 6 22.83 -3.39 -8.72
N ARG A 7 23.61 -4.30 -9.29
CA ARG A 7 23.14 -5.25 -10.31
C ARG A 7 22.11 -6.24 -9.76
N PHE A 8 22.25 -6.62 -8.49
CA PHE A 8 21.26 -7.46 -7.82
C PHE A 8 19.92 -6.72 -7.67
N LEU A 9 19.91 -5.53 -7.09
CA LEU A 9 18.68 -4.77 -6.83
C LEU A 9 17.93 -4.40 -8.12
N SER A 10 18.64 -3.98 -9.17
CA SER A 10 18.02 -3.68 -10.47
C SER A 10 17.39 -4.92 -11.12
N LYS A 11 18.05 -6.09 -11.03
CA LYS A 11 17.50 -7.36 -11.54
C LYS A 11 16.23 -7.79 -10.81
N TRP A 12 16.17 -7.57 -9.49
CA TRP A 12 15.05 -8.02 -8.65
C TRP A 12 13.99 -6.96 -8.37
N ALA A 13 14.18 -5.72 -8.81
CA ALA A 13 13.28 -4.59 -8.54
C ALA A 13 11.81 -4.90 -8.87
N VAL A 14 11.57 -5.59 -9.99
CA VAL A 14 10.22 -6.01 -10.41
C VAL A 14 9.60 -6.95 -9.39
N LEU A 15 10.33 -7.99 -8.98
CA LEU A 15 9.85 -8.95 -7.99
C LEU A 15 9.63 -8.29 -6.63
N ILE A 16 10.56 -7.45 -6.18
CA ILE A 16 10.44 -6.74 -4.90
C ILE A 16 9.21 -5.83 -4.91
N MET A 17 8.98 -5.07 -5.98
CA MET A 17 7.80 -4.22 -6.09
C MET A 17 6.51 -5.03 -6.20
N ALA A 18 6.50 -6.14 -6.95
CA ALA A 18 5.33 -7.02 -7.00
C ALA A 18 4.98 -7.54 -5.59
N LEU A 19 5.96 -8.10 -4.88
CA LEU A 19 5.75 -8.58 -3.51
C LEU A 19 5.32 -7.46 -2.56
N ALA A 20 5.96 -6.28 -2.63
CA ALA A 20 5.62 -5.12 -1.80
C ALA A 20 4.21 -4.57 -2.06
N THR A 21 3.62 -4.88 -3.23
CA THR A 21 2.26 -4.46 -3.60
C THR A 21 1.22 -5.50 -3.19
N LEU A 22 1.54 -6.79 -3.30
CA LEU A 22 0.58 -7.88 -3.10
C LEU A 22 0.53 -8.40 -1.66
N VAL A 23 1.68 -8.44 -0.99
CA VAL A 23 1.83 -9.14 0.30
C VAL A 23 1.59 -8.22 1.49
N PRO A 24 2.22 -7.04 1.62
CA PRO A 24 1.95 -6.18 2.75
C PRO A 24 0.51 -5.64 2.75
N PRO A 25 -0.10 -5.48 3.93
CA PRO A 25 -1.31 -4.70 4.02
C PRO A 25 -1.00 -3.24 3.67
N PHE A 26 -1.95 -2.58 3.02
CA PHE A 26 -1.84 -1.16 2.68
C PHE A 26 -2.74 -0.28 3.56
N MET A 27 -3.71 -0.89 4.26
CA MET A 27 -4.69 -0.15 5.05
C MET A 27 -5.26 -0.98 6.21
N THR A 28 -5.62 -0.29 7.29
CA THR A 28 -6.58 -0.77 8.30
C THR A 28 -7.85 0.06 8.24
N ILE A 29 -9.02 -0.58 8.40
CA ILE A 29 -10.33 0.06 8.32
C ILE A 29 -11.13 -0.25 9.58
N LEU A 30 -11.87 0.74 10.07
CA LEU A 30 -12.85 0.53 11.12
C LEU A 30 -14.05 -0.24 10.55
N TYR A 31 -14.26 -1.45 11.04
CA TYR A 31 -15.36 -2.31 10.60
C TYR A 31 -16.62 -2.10 11.44
N GLY A 32 -16.47 -1.91 12.75
CA GLY A 32 -17.58 -1.70 13.67
C GLY A 32 -17.13 -1.44 15.09
N VAL A 33 -18.07 -1.04 15.94
CA VAL A 33 -17.86 -0.87 17.38
C VAL A 33 -18.98 -1.58 18.11
N ASP A 34 -18.63 -2.49 19.01
CA ASP A 34 -19.57 -3.19 19.89
C ASP A 34 -19.19 -2.91 21.36
N GLY A 35 -20.02 -2.12 22.04
CA GLY A 35 -19.70 -1.57 23.36
C GLY A 35 -18.40 -0.77 23.34
N GLN A 36 -17.38 -1.24 24.07
CA GLN A 36 -16.02 -0.70 24.09
C GLN A 36 -15.03 -1.44 23.17
N SER A 37 -15.50 -2.43 22.41
CA SER A 37 -14.65 -3.20 21.50
C SER A 37 -14.69 -2.57 20.11
N ILE A 38 -13.52 -2.21 19.57
CA ILE A 38 -13.38 -1.81 18.17
C ILE A 38 -13.04 -3.04 17.33
N HIS A 39 -13.77 -3.22 16.24
CA HIS A 39 -13.48 -4.22 15.22
C HIS A 39 -12.76 -3.55 14.04
N VAL A 40 -11.53 -3.97 13.78
CA VAL A 40 -10.69 -3.45 12.68
C VAL A 40 -10.52 -4.55 11.64
N SER A 41 -10.56 -4.18 10.36
CA SER A 41 -10.09 -5.04 9.28
C SER A 41 -8.71 -4.60 8.80
N ILE A 42 -7.85 -5.55 8.48
CA ILE A 42 -6.53 -5.32 7.87
C ILE A 42 -6.62 -5.76 6.41
N THR A 43 -6.24 -4.90 5.48
CA THR A 43 -6.46 -5.14 4.06
C THR A 43 -5.16 -5.01 3.27
N ALA A 44 -4.87 -6.03 2.46
CA ALA A 44 -3.91 -6.03 1.38
C ALA A 44 -4.64 -6.14 0.03
N LEU A 45 -3.92 -6.15 -1.09
CA LEU A 45 -4.55 -6.15 -2.40
C LEU A 45 -5.37 -7.42 -2.64
N PHE A 46 -4.83 -8.58 -2.27
CA PHE A 46 -5.42 -9.90 -2.54
C PHE A 46 -5.78 -10.70 -1.29
N TRP A 47 -5.49 -10.19 -0.10
CA TRP A 47 -5.94 -10.79 1.15
C TRP A 47 -6.40 -9.75 2.17
N GLY A 48 -7.22 -10.17 3.11
CA GLY A 48 -7.66 -9.35 4.23
C GLY A 48 -7.90 -10.19 5.47
N ILE A 49 -7.83 -9.54 6.64
CA ILE A 49 -8.26 -10.12 7.91
C ILE A 49 -9.46 -9.30 8.38
N PHE A 50 -10.58 -9.97 8.54
CA PHE A 50 -11.85 -9.36 8.93
C PHE A 50 -12.31 -9.85 10.30
N PRO A 51 -12.98 -8.99 11.08
CA PRO A 51 -13.48 -9.35 12.40
C PRO A 51 -14.67 -10.32 12.32
N PRO A 52 -15.01 -11.03 13.42
CA PRO A 52 -16.13 -11.99 13.46
C PRO A 52 -17.49 -11.41 13.06
N VAL A 53 -17.69 -10.11 13.27
CA VAL A 53 -18.93 -9.39 12.91
C VAL A 53 -19.09 -9.18 11.40
N ALA A 54 -18.07 -9.45 10.59
CA ALA A 54 -18.12 -9.30 9.15
C ALA A 54 -18.81 -10.48 8.45
N PRO A 55 -19.57 -10.26 7.35
CA PRO A 55 -20.14 -11.34 6.55
C PRO A 55 -19.10 -12.36 6.07
N ALA A 56 -17.89 -11.89 5.74
CA ALA A 56 -16.73 -12.70 5.40
C ALA A 56 -15.64 -12.57 6.48
N SER A 57 -15.90 -13.10 7.68
CA SER A 57 -14.96 -13.01 8.81
C SER A 57 -13.72 -13.89 8.65
N GLY A 58 -12.65 -13.57 9.39
CA GLY A 58 -11.41 -14.34 9.38
C GLY A 58 -10.42 -13.89 8.29
N PHE A 59 -9.50 -14.79 7.94
CA PHE A 59 -8.49 -14.54 6.91
C PHE A 59 -9.06 -14.94 5.54
N GLN A 60 -9.15 -13.96 4.65
CA GLN A 60 -9.73 -14.10 3.33
C GLN A 60 -8.66 -13.86 2.27
N ILE A 61 -8.56 -14.72 1.26
CA ILE A 61 -7.67 -14.55 0.10
C ILE A 61 -8.53 -14.64 -1.15
N LEU A 62 -8.40 -13.65 -2.04
CA LEU A 62 -9.06 -13.62 -3.34
C LEU A 62 -10.58 -13.90 -3.27
N ASP A 63 -11.24 -13.42 -2.23
CA ASP A 63 -12.69 -13.59 -2.09
C ASP A 63 -13.41 -12.57 -2.98
N ASP A 64 -14.31 -13.09 -3.82
CA ASP A 64 -14.97 -12.35 -4.90
C ASP A 64 -15.82 -11.18 -4.41
N TYR A 65 -16.29 -11.23 -3.16
CA TYR A 65 -17.17 -10.20 -2.61
C TYR A 65 -16.40 -8.91 -2.32
N TRP A 66 -15.19 -8.99 -1.76
CA TRP A 66 -14.41 -7.80 -1.38
C TRP A 66 -13.27 -7.45 -2.35
N LEU A 67 -12.82 -8.39 -3.18
CA LEU A 67 -11.72 -8.20 -4.13
C LEU A 67 -11.90 -6.99 -5.09
N PRO A 68 -13.09 -6.72 -5.66
CA PRO A 68 -13.28 -5.53 -6.49
C PRO A 68 -13.05 -4.23 -5.70
N GLY A 69 -13.48 -4.21 -4.44
CA GLY A 69 -13.28 -3.08 -3.54
C GLY A 69 -11.81 -2.87 -3.21
N SER A 70 -11.06 -3.93 -2.88
CA SER A 70 -9.64 -3.80 -2.55
C SER A 70 -8.78 -3.41 -3.73
N LEU A 71 -9.08 -3.92 -4.93
CA LEU A 71 -8.42 -3.49 -6.16
C LEU A 71 -8.66 -2.01 -6.45
N SER A 72 -9.88 -1.53 -6.22
CA SER A 72 -10.24 -0.12 -6.39
C SER A 72 -9.52 0.78 -5.38
N LEU A 73 -9.49 0.39 -4.11
CA LEU A 73 -8.82 1.13 -3.03
C LEU A 73 -7.29 1.09 -3.17
N GLY A 74 -6.74 -0.04 -3.63
CA GLY A 74 -5.32 -0.26 -3.89
C GLY A 74 -4.87 0.16 -5.29
N PHE A 75 -5.71 0.84 -6.07
CA PHE A 75 -5.39 1.22 -7.44
C PHE A 75 -4.08 2.03 -7.55
N PHE A 76 -3.90 3.02 -6.67
CA PHE A 76 -2.66 3.81 -6.64
C PHE A 76 -1.44 2.97 -6.23
N ASN A 77 -1.61 1.95 -5.38
CA ASN A 77 -0.55 1.01 -5.05
C ASN A 77 -0.06 0.27 -6.30
N ILE A 78 -0.98 -0.20 -7.14
CA ILE A 78 -0.63 -0.85 -8.41
C ILE A 78 0.13 0.11 -9.33
N ILE A 79 -0.39 1.32 -9.56
CA ILE A 79 0.28 2.31 -10.43
C ILE A 79 1.66 2.69 -9.88
N PHE A 80 1.77 2.91 -8.57
CA PHE A 80 3.04 3.24 -7.96
C PHE A 80 4.10 2.14 -8.19
N ALA A 81 3.71 0.86 -8.09
CA ALA A 81 4.58 -0.26 -8.40
C ALA A 81 5.14 -0.19 -9.84
N PHE A 82 4.27 0.05 -10.81
CA PHE A 82 4.67 0.23 -12.21
C PHE A 82 5.60 1.43 -12.39
N LEU A 83 5.32 2.56 -11.75
CA LEU A 83 6.14 3.76 -11.87
C LEU A 83 7.52 3.63 -11.20
N VAL A 84 7.65 2.87 -10.12
CA VAL A 84 8.96 2.56 -9.53
C VAL A 84 9.78 1.71 -10.47
N ILE A 85 9.18 0.68 -11.08
CA ILE A 85 9.85 -0.18 -12.07
C ILE A 85 10.31 0.65 -13.28
N ARG A 86 9.41 1.48 -13.83
CA ARG A 86 9.75 2.38 -14.94
C ARG A 86 10.86 3.36 -14.57
N TYR A 87 10.83 3.90 -13.35
CA TYR A 87 11.85 4.83 -12.89
C TYR A 87 13.23 4.18 -12.84
N ILE A 88 13.32 2.96 -12.29
CA ILE A 88 14.57 2.19 -12.23
C ILE A 88 15.12 1.90 -13.63
N ARG A 89 14.24 1.77 -14.63
CA ARG A 89 14.62 1.62 -16.06
C ARG A 89 14.93 2.94 -16.77
N GLY A 90 14.75 4.09 -16.11
CA GLY A 90 14.94 5.41 -16.73
C GLY A 90 13.81 5.86 -17.64
N GLU A 91 12.63 5.22 -17.54
CA GLU A 91 11.45 5.45 -18.39
C GLU A 91 10.41 6.38 -17.74
N THR A 92 10.73 7.04 -16.62
CA THR A 92 9.89 8.07 -15.98
C THR A 92 10.72 8.88 -14.97
N SER A 93 10.19 10.02 -14.54
CA SER A 93 10.86 10.89 -13.56
C SER A 93 10.53 10.54 -12.11
N LYS A 94 11.51 10.75 -11.22
CA LYS A 94 11.37 10.56 -9.76
C LYS A 94 10.16 11.31 -9.19
N ARG A 95 9.94 12.55 -9.67
CA ARG A 95 8.85 13.41 -9.20
C ARG A 95 7.48 12.79 -9.47
N LYS A 96 7.23 12.31 -10.70
CA LYS A 96 5.97 11.66 -11.07
C LYS A 96 5.74 10.41 -10.22
N THR A 97 6.76 9.57 -10.06
CA THR A 97 6.68 8.35 -9.24
C THR A 97 6.37 8.68 -7.77
N LEU A 98 7.03 9.69 -7.19
CA LEU A 98 6.77 10.08 -5.80
C LEU A 98 5.37 10.69 -5.59
N VAL A 99 4.85 11.47 -6.54
CA VAL A 99 3.48 12.01 -6.45
C VAL A 99 2.47 10.88 -6.39
N VAL A 100 2.58 9.89 -7.28
CA VAL A 100 1.69 8.71 -7.23
C VAL A 100 1.92 7.88 -5.97
N GLY A 101 3.17 7.77 -5.49
CA GLY A 101 3.48 7.15 -4.21
C GLY A 101 2.78 7.83 -3.03
N ALA A 102 2.68 9.16 -3.03
CA ALA A 102 1.91 9.87 -2.00
C ALA A 102 0.41 9.58 -2.09
N MET A 103 -0.13 9.35 -3.31
CA MET A 103 -1.53 9.00 -3.51
C MET A 103 -1.92 7.64 -2.90
N THR A 104 -0.97 6.72 -2.70
CA THR A 104 -1.25 5.43 -2.01
C THR A 104 -1.65 5.62 -0.54
N ILE A 105 -1.38 6.79 0.04
CA ILE A 105 -1.66 7.12 1.44
C ILE A 105 -3.01 7.85 1.57
N VAL A 106 -3.52 8.47 0.50
CA VAL A 106 -4.72 9.31 0.52
C VAL A 106 -5.96 8.52 0.90
N VAL A 107 -6.23 7.38 0.26
CA VAL A 107 -7.41 6.55 0.54
C VAL A 107 -7.40 6.06 2.00
N PRO A 108 -6.30 5.51 2.53
CA PRO A 108 -6.25 5.16 3.95
C PRO A 108 -6.37 6.35 4.91
N LEU A 109 -5.87 7.54 4.56
CA LEU A 109 -6.08 8.73 5.39
C LEU A 109 -7.55 9.13 5.44
N ILE A 110 -8.26 9.04 4.31
CA ILE A 110 -9.72 9.28 4.29
C ILE A 110 -10.42 8.29 5.21
N ALA A 111 -10.04 7.01 5.19
CA ALA A 111 -10.59 6.00 6.10
C ALA A 111 -10.33 6.34 7.57
N PHE A 112 -9.11 6.78 7.90
CA PHE A 112 -8.76 7.23 9.25
C PHE A 112 -9.62 8.43 9.71
N PHE A 113 -9.68 9.49 8.90
CA PHE A 113 -10.46 10.68 9.25
C PHE A 113 -11.96 10.39 9.33
N SER A 114 -12.46 9.45 8.53
CA SER A 114 -13.87 9.02 8.58
C SER A 114 -14.18 8.22 9.85
N ALA A 115 -13.20 7.46 10.37
CA ALA A 115 -13.33 6.69 11.61
C ALA A 115 -13.18 7.54 12.88
N LEU A 116 -12.51 8.69 12.78
CA LEU A 116 -12.12 9.53 13.91
C LEU A 116 -13.31 9.99 14.80
N PRO A 117 -14.44 10.48 14.26
CA PRO A 117 -15.58 10.89 15.08
C PRO A 117 -16.14 9.73 15.92
N LEU A 118 -16.23 8.53 15.33
CA LEU A 118 -16.74 7.35 16.01
C LEU A 118 -15.79 6.91 17.13
N MET A 119 -14.47 6.88 16.86
CA MET A 119 -13.44 6.59 17.88
C MET A 119 -13.52 7.56 19.07
N ILE A 120 -13.64 8.87 18.79
CA ILE A 120 -13.78 9.89 19.84
C ILE A 120 -15.06 9.69 20.65
N SER A 121 -16.20 9.50 19.99
CA SER A 121 -17.51 9.36 20.66
C SER A 121 -17.61 8.13 21.57
N ARG A 122 -16.79 7.11 21.30
CA ARG A 122 -16.77 5.85 22.04
C ARG A 122 -15.62 5.78 23.04
N GLU A 123 -14.75 6.79 23.08
CA GLU A 123 -13.54 6.83 23.90
C GLU A 123 -12.60 5.63 23.64
N VAL A 124 -12.59 5.12 22.41
CA VAL A 124 -11.72 4.00 22.01
C VAL A 124 -10.83 4.42 20.85
N PHE A 125 -9.53 4.16 20.98
CA PHE A 125 -8.54 4.46 19.95
C PHE A 125 -8.02 3.17 19.31
N ALA A 126 -8.12 3.09 17.99
CA ALA A 126 -7.53 2.02 17.20
C ALA A 126 -6.71 2.59 16.06
N TYR A 127 -5.68 1.85 15.64
CA TYR A 127 -4.92 2.22 14.45
C TYR A 127 -5.76 1.99 13.18
N ILE A 128 -6.31 3.07 12.63
CA ILE A 128 -6.99 3.10 11.33
C ILE A 128 -6.12 3.89 10.35
N GLY A 129 -6.01 3.42 9.10
CA GLY A 129 -5.37 4.17 8.03
C GLY A 129 -4.17 3.48 7.39
N PRO A 130 -3.19 4.26 6.86
CA PRO A 130 -2.23 3.74 5.88
C PRO A 130 -1.19 2.83 6.51
N ILE A 131 -0.79 1.77 5.81
CA ILE A 131 0.44 1.03 6.13
C ILE A 131 1.42 1.28 4.98
N PRO A 132 2.33 2.28 5.08
CA PRO A 132 3.08 2.80 3.94
C PRO A 132 4.28 1.92 3.54
N ILE A 133 4.22 0.61 3.76
CA ILE A 133 5.32 -0.33 3.49
C ILE A 133 5.75 -0.24 2.03
N GLN A 134 4.79 -0.30 1.10
CA GLN A 134 5.09 -0.22 -0.32
C GLN A 134 5.73 1.11 -0.71
N TYR A 135 5.24 2.24 -0.18
CA TYR A 135 5.83 3.56 -0.43
C TYR A 135 7.28 3.64 0.04
N VAL A 136 7.56 3.13 1.25
CA VAL A 136 8.92 3.06 1.80
C VAL A 136 9.82 2.20 0.93
N ILE A 137 9.40 0.98 0.57
CA ILE A 137 10.16 0.07 -0.29
C ILE A 137 10.44 0.72 -1.66
N GLY A 138 9.41 1.28 -2.29
CA GLY A 138 9.55 1.95 -3.58
C GLY A 138 10.55 3.11 -3.51
N ARG A 139 10.48 3.93 -2.46
CA ARG A 139 11.44 5.04 -2.25
C ARG A 139 12.87 4.54 -2.04
N LEU A 140 13.07 3.46 -1.28
CA LEU A 140 14.39 2.86 -1.09
C LEU A 140 14.94 2.30 -2.40
N LEU A 141 14.13 1.58 -3.18
CA LEU A 141 14.54 1.09 -4.50
C LEU A 141 14.89 2.22 -5.45
N MET A 142 14.11 3.29 -5.49
CA MET A 142 14.45 4.46 -6.31
C MET A 142 15.75 5.14 -5.87
N HIS A 143 16.08 5.10 -4.58
CA HIS A 143 17.33 5.65 -4.07
C HIS A 143 18.54 4.79 -4.41
N PHE A 144 18.43 3.47 -4.28
CA PHE A 144 19.57 2.55 -4.43
C PHE A 144 19.74 2.00 -5.85
N ALA A 145 18.64 1.78 -6.58
CA ALA A 145 18.62 1.18 -7.91
C ALA A 145 18.18 2.16 -9.01
N GLY A 146 17.95 3.44 -8.67
CA GLY A 146 17.58 4.46 -9.64
C GLY A 146 18.69 4.74 -10.66
N PRO A 147 18.33 5.17 -11.88
CA PRO A 147 19.30 5.58 -12.90
C PRO A 147 20.10 6.79 -12.41
N LYS A 148 21.39 6.83 -12.76
CA LYS A 148 22.28 7.95 -12.39
C LYS A 148 21.90 9.25 -13.09
N GLU A 149 21.35 9.15 -14.30
CA GLU A 149 20.84 10.27 -15.10
C GLU A 149 19.51 9.86 -15.75
N VAL A 150 18.56 10.79 -15.81
CA VAL A 150 17.26 10.56 -16.43
C VAL A 150 17.46 10.51 -17.94
N THR A 151 17.36 9.32 -18.53
CA THR A 151 17.63 9.10 -19.97
C THR A 151 16.44 9.45 -20.86
N THR A 152 15.24 9.65 -20.31
CA THR A 152 14.05 10.06 -21.08
C THR A 152 13.21 11.12 -20.34
N PRO A 153 12.69 12.15 -21.04
CA PRO A 153 11.91 13.22 -20.41
C PRO A 153 10.44 12.82 -20.11
N TRP A 154 10.00 11.65 -20.56
CA TRP A 154 8.64 11.13 -20.38
C TRP A 154 8.54 10.15 -19.21
#